data_AF-A0A534IWJ0-F1
#
_entry.id   AF-A0A534IWJ0-F1
#
_cell.length_a   1.000
_cell.length_b   1.000
_cell.length_c   1.000
_cell.angle_alpha   90.00
_cell.angle_beta   90.00
_cell.angle_gamma   90.00
#
_symmetry.space_group_name_H-M   'P 1'
#
loop_
_entity.id
_entity.type
_entity.pdbx_description
1 polymer ?
#
loop_
_entity_poly.entity_id
_entity_poly.type
_entity_poly.pdbx_seq_one_letter_code
_entity_poly.pdbx_strand_id
1 'polypeptide(L)'
;MRLRTYLIRRAIHTVITLLVVLVLLFVIFRLMPGDPSRFFIAPGQPRQVQDEICVSFGLCKWVSAPGHGYESQISAGDPGPYNITAWVNDTAGNRGRYGFVYNNIPIADSQNRNHPYVVVTDVTLQAPGVNPRPSLAYAEPGPTATVVVRAHIKVVPGPATVSLRVLYGTSWSTPVLVNESGGYVHWDVGIPLAGTYWAVLHAQNVTGIGVDFALGFAVNNPVSGFDLVEDKIYGVRPVFPPDRAIISVNVTSRSAAIYNVTANSRSPAGFTQSDIRLRHPLEAVRRNLGEQFVIYFLNMLQGNFGNSFYTKRPVMDEIALRIGPTLLLFGSAVVISYLLGILLGAILAWRRGTKMELSAIVVSLFFYSMPVFWFGLVLLWFFAFTLKNPDGGALFPLQGIGGFDPGSGVAFSGFGLVKDILWHMTLPLSNLVILGLAGHVLLMRNSMLEVMGEDYILTAKAKGLSERRVMYRHAARNALLPVVTALAISIGGVISGGVLTETIFSWPGMGYFLVSATLQQDYPSVQAAFFILAVITILANTVADVLYAWLDPRVRL
;
A
#
# COMPACT_ATOMS: atom_id res chain seq x y z
N MET A 1 -43.77 -6.04 20.53
CA MET A 1 -43.96 -6.09 19.07
C MET A 1 -43.52 -7.48 18.60
N ARG A 2 -43.99 -8.04 17.48
CA ARG A 2 -43.49 -9.37 17.05
C ARG A 2 -42.01 -9.23 16.70
N LEU A 3 -41.12 -10.05 17.28
CA LEU A 3 -39.65 -10.04 17.09
C LEU A 3 -39.22 -9.79 15.63
N ARG A 4 -39.97 -10.32 14.67
CA ARG A 4 -39.78 -10.08 13.22
C ARG A 4 -39.83 -8.60 12.83
N THR A 5 -40.80 -7.84 13.32
CA THR A 5 -40.94 -6.41 13.01
C THR A 5 -39.77 -5.59 13.55
N TYR A 6 -39.32 -5.94 14.77
CA TYR A 6 -38.12 -5.34 15.35
C TYR A 6 -36.88 -5.64 14.51
N LEU A 7 -36.64 -6.91 14.17
CA LEU A 7 -35.48 -7.32 13.37
C LEU A 7 -35.47 -6.67 11.98
N ILE A 8 -36.62 -6.53 11.33
CA ILE A 8 -36.73 -5.83 10.04
C ILE A 8 -36.39 -4.35 10.20
N ARG A 9 -36.99 -3.66 11.19
CA ARG A 9 -36.72 -2.24 11.45
C ARG A 9 -35.23 -2.03 11.77
N ARG A 10 -34.64 -2.92 12.58
CA ARG A 10 -33.22 -2.89 12.93
C ARG A 10 -32.34 -3.09 11.69
N ALA A 11 -32.65 -4.06 10.84
CA ALA A 11 -31.92 -4.29 9.60
C ALA A 11 -31.94 -3.06 8.67
N ILE A 12 -33.10 -2.40 8.54
CA ILE A 12 -33.21 -1.14 7.78
C ILE A 12 -32.31 -0.06 8.38
N HIS A 13 -32.36 0.15 9.71
CA HIS A 13 -31.48 1.11 10.36
C HIS A 13 -30.00 0.77 10.17
N THR A 14 -29.61 -0.50 10.30
CA THR A 14 -28.25 -0.98 10.05
C THR A 14 -27.78 -0.63 8.64
N VAL A 15 -28.60 -0.88 7.61
CA VAL A 15 -28.26 -0.55 6.22
C VAL A 15 -28.10 0.96 6.04
N ILE A 16 -29.00 1.76 6.60
CA ILE A 16 -28.91 3.23 6.54
C ILE A 16 -27.66 3.74 7.23
N THR A 17 -27.38 3.28 8.46
CA THR A 17 -26.17 3.66 9.21
C THR A 17 -24.91 3.30 8.44
N LEU A 18 -24.85 2.09 7.88
CA LEU A 18 -23.70 1.64 7.10
C LEU A 18 -23.50 2.46 5.82
N LEU A 19 -24.58 2.83 5.14
CA LEU A 19 -24.53 3.71 3.97
C LEU A 19 -24.05 5.11 4.35
N VAL A 20 -24.53 5.67 5.46
CA VAL A 20 -24.05 6.98 5.98
C VAL A 20 -22.56 6.91 6.31
N VAL A 21 -22.10 5.84 6.97
CA VAL A 21 -20.69 5.63 7.27
C VAL A 21 -19.85 5.54 6.00
N LEU A 22 -20.28 4.76 5.00
CA LEU A 22 -19.54 4.63 3.73
C LEU A 22 -19.46 5.96 2.96
N VAL A 23 -20.56 6.72 2.91
CA VAL A 23 -20.56 8.05 2.27
C VAL A 23 -19.66 9.01 3.04
N LEU A 24 -19.74 9.03 4.36
CA LEU A 24 -18.92 9.90 5.21
C LEU A 24 -17.43 9.57 5.04
N LEU A 25 -17.04 8.29 5.13
CA LEU A 25 -15.67 7.86 4.90
C LEU A 25 -15.23 8.23 3.49
N PHE A 26 -16.06 7.99 2.48
CA PHE A 26 -15.75 8.38 1.12
C PHE A 26 -15.42 9.87 1.02
N VAL A 27 -16.31 10.74 1.53
CA VAL A 27 -16.15 12.20 1.48
C VAL A 27 -14.92 12.67 2.27
N ILE A 28 -14.75 12.23 3.53
CA ILE A 28 -13.63 12.65 4.39
C ILE A 28 -12.29 12.40 3.70
N PHE A 29 -12.11 11.22 3.12
CA PHE A 29 -10.84 10.86 2.49
C PHE A 29 -10.57 11.57 1.16
N ARG A 30 -11.59 12.16 0.51
CA ARG A 30 -11.41 13.01 -0.68
C ARG A 30 -11.30 14.50 -0.32
N LEU A 31 -11.75 14.90 0.87
CA LEU A 31 -11.56 16.24 1.41
C LEU A 31 -10.18 16.43 2.04
N MET A 32 -9.51 15.36 2.45
CA MET A 32 -8.14 15.43 2.95
C MET A 32 -7.23 16.05 1.88
N PRO A 33 -6.45 17.09 2.21
CA PRO A 33 -5.59 17.76 1.25
C PRO A 33 -4.46 16.82 0.79
N GLY A 34 -4.28 16.74 -0.53
CA GLY A 34 -3.30 15.85 -1.17
C GLY A 34 -3.98 14.76 -2.01
N ASP A 35 -3.44 14.47 -3.19
CA ASP A 35 -3.86 13.28 -3.92
C ASP A 35 -3.26 12.06 -3.18
N PRO A 36 -4.06 11.08 -2.74
CA PRO A 36 -3.55 9.92 -2.01
C PRO A 36 -2.49 9.13 -2.81
N SER A 37 -2.44 9.28 -4.14
CA SER A 37 -1.39 8.70 -4.98
C SER A 37 -0.05 9.46 -4.95
N ARG A 38 -0.03 10.76 -4.62
CA ARG A 38 1.19 11.59 -4.65
C ARG A 38 2.25 11.15 -3.64
N PHE A 39 1.87 10.49 -2.57
CA PHE A 39 2.82 9.92 -1.60
C PHE A 39 3.65 8.77 -2.17
N PHE A 40 3.17 8.09 -3.22
CA PHE A 40 3.88 6.99 -3.90
C PHE A 40 4.66 7.45 -5.12
N ILE A 41 4.38 8.66 -5.60
CA ILE A 41 5.05 9.26 -6.73
C ILE A 41 6.27 10.02 -6.20
N ALA A 42 7.40 9.32 -6.10
CA ALA A 42 8.66 9.98 -5.79
C ALA A 42 9.00 11.03 -6.88
N PRO A 43 9.58 12.19 -6.52
CA PRO A 43 10.01 13.19 -7.50
C PRO A 43 10.89 12.55 -8.58
N GLY A 44 10.47 12.65 -9.85
CA GLY A 44 11.20 12.08 -10.98
C GLY A 44 10.79 10.67 -11.43
N GLN A 45 9.79 10.03 -10.79
CA GLN A 45 9.26 8.75 -11.30
C GLN A 45 8.69 8.88 -12.73
N PRO A 46 8.91 7.87 -13.61
CA PRO A 46 8.31 7.85 -14.93
C PRO A 46 6.78 7.94 -14.87
N ARG A 47 6.15 8.70 -15.78
CA ARG A 47 4.68 8.89 -15.84
C ARG A 47 3.90 7.57 -15.81
N GLN A 48 4.40 6.53 -16.47
CA GLN A 48 3.78 5.20 -16.48
C GLN A 48 3.59 4.60 -15.08
N VAL A 49 4.57 4.78 -14.18
CA VAL A 49 4.46 4.29 -12.79
C VAL A 49 3.43 5.11 -12.02
N GLN A 50 3.33 6.42 -12.30
CA GLN A 50 2.32 7.30 -11.70
C GLN A 50 0.91 6.90 -12.14
N ASP A 51 0.77 6.56 -13.41
CA ASP A 51 -0.48 6.13 -14.04
C ASP A 51 -0.93 4.77 -13.49
N GLU A 52 -0.01 3.82 -13.32
CA GLU A 52 -0.25 2.53 -12.65
C GLU A 52 -0.70 2.71 -11.19
N ILE A 53 -0.06 3.61 -10.45
CA ILE A 53 -0.47 3.97 -9.09
C ILE A 53 -1.88 4.57 -9.13
N CYS A 54 -2.19 5.53 -10.01
CA CYS A 54 -3.53 6.10 -10.08
C CYS A 54 -4.62 5.06 -10.41
N VAL A 55 -4.31 4.11 -11.30
CA VAL A 55 -5.26 3.05 -11.69
C VAL A 55 -5.45 2.03 -10.56
N SER A 56 -4.38 1.60 -9.90
CA SER A 56 -4.46 0.63 -8.80
C SER A 56 -5.29 1.15 -7.60
N PHE A 57 -5.35 2.48 -7.42
CA PHE A 57 -6.15 3.11 -6.37
C PHE A 57 -7.62 3.31 -6.78
N GLY A 58 -8.02 2.87 -7.98
CA GLY A 58 -9.36 3.10 -8.50
C GLY A 58 -9.64 4.55 -8.91
N LEU A 59 -8.64 5.44 -8.83
CA LEU A 59 -8.76 6.87 -9.16
C LEU A 59 -8.74 7.11 -10.66
N CYS A 60 -7.96 6.33 -11.41
CA CYS A 60 -7.88 6.40 -12.87
C CYS A 60 -8.32 5.10 -13.54
N LYS A 61 -8.78 5.20 -14.79
CA LYS A 61 -8.97 4.06 -15.70
C LYS A 61 -8.03 4.18 -16.88
N TRP A 62 -7.56 3.04 -17.37
CA TRP A 62 -6.86 2.99 -18.65
C TRP A 62 -7.82 3.35 -19.78
N VAL A 63 -7.45 4.33 -20.57
CA VAL A 63 -8.15 4.74 -21.79
C VAL A 63 -7.14 4.73 -22.92
N SER A 64 -7.58 4.33 -24.11
CA SER A 64 -6.77 4.48 -25.32
C SER A 64 -6.47 5.96 -25.54
N ALA A 65 -5.20 6.34 -25.69
CA ALA A 65 -4.79 7.68 -26.06
C ALA A 65 -4.74 7.82 -27.59
N PRO A 66 -5.76 8.38 -28.25
CA PRO A 66 -5.76 8.45 -29.70
C PRO A 66 -4.73 9.50 -30.13
N GLY A 67 -3.71 9.08 -30.91
CA GLY A 67 -2.74 10.00 -31.51
C GLY A 67 -1.49 10.33 -30.68
N HIS A 68 -1.22 9.62 -29.58
CA HIS A 68 0.02 9.77 -28.82
C HIS A 68 0.65 8.41 -28.52
N GLY A 69 1.88 8.20 -29.00
CA GLY A 69 2.72 7.02 -28.72
C GLY A 69 2.21 5.70 -29.29
N TYR A 70 3.12 4.80 -29.63
CA TYR A 70 2.87 3.44 -30.10
C TYR A 70 4.09 2.60 -29.72
N GLU A 71 3.89 1.50 -29.01
CA GLU A 71 5.03 0.70 -28.55
C GLU A 71 4.89 -0.80 -28.79
N SER A 72 6.02 -1.45 -29.00
CA SER A 72 6.12 -2.91 -28.99
C SER A 72 7.55 -3.33 -28.69
N GLN A 73 7.71 -4.57 -28.24
CA GLN A 73 9.02 -5.16 -28.02
C GLN A 73 9.37 -6.06 -29.20
N ILE A 74 10.60 -5.94 -29.68
CA ILE A 74 11.17 -6.83 -30.70
C ILE A 74 12.35 -7.58 -30.12
N SER A 75 12.52 -8.83 -30.52
CA SER A 75 13.75 -9.57 -30.20
C SER A 75 14.77 -9.33 -31.31
N ALA A 76 15.97 -8.88 -30.95
CA ALA A 76 17.10 -8.77 -31.86
C ALA A 76 17.97 -10.02 -31.67
N GLY A 77 17.95 -10.92 -32.65
CA GLY A 77 18.67 -12.20 -32.55
C GLY A 77 20.17 -12.10 -32.83
N ASP A 78 20.56 -11.30 -33.82
CA ASP A 78 21.95 -11.13 -34.24
C ASP A 78 22.54 -9.78 -33.78
N PRO A 79 23.86 -9.67 -33.56
CA PRO A 79 24.53 -8.40 -33.32
C PRO A 79 24.55 -7.51 -34.59
N GLY A 80 24.39 -6.20 -34.42
CA GLY A 80 24.55 -5.18 -35.47
C GLY A 80 23.41 -4.15 -35.56
N PRO A 81 23.46 -3.22 -36.54
CA PRO A 81 22.46 -2.16 -36.72
C PRO A 81 21.20 -2.68 -37.43
N TYR A 82 20.08 -2.69 -36.73
CA TYR A 82 18.76 -3.02 -37.26
C TYR A 82 18.13 -1.77 -37.86
N ASN A 83 17.67 -1.87 -39.11
CA ASN A 83 16.85 -0.83 -39.72
C ASN A 83 15.38 -1.07 -39.34
N ILE A 84 14.76 -0.08 -38.71
CA ILE A 84 13.35 -0.13 -38.30
C ILE A 84 12.59 0.93 -39.09
N THR A 85 11.51 0.54 -39.76
CA THR A 85 10.65 1.45 -40.53
C THR A 85 9.24 1.42 -39.99
N ALA A 86 8.75 2.54 -39.45
CA ALA A 86 7.37 2.67 -38.97
C ALA A 86 6.49 3.37 -40.01
N TRP A 87 5.33 2.79 -40.24
CA TRP A 87 4.26 3.32 -41.08
C TRP A 87 3.12 3.77 -40.18
N VAL A 88 2.69 5.01 -40.37
CA VAL A 88 1.63 5.66 -39.59
C VAL A 88 0.49 6.02 -40.53
N ASN A 89 -0.72 5.58 -40.23
CA ASN A 89 -1.91 5.92 -41.01
C ASN A 89 -2.93 6.65 -40.13
N ASP A 90 -3.51 7.74 -40.65
CA ASP A 90 -4.61 8.45 -40.01
C ASP A 90 -5.97 8.22 -40.69
N THR A 91 -7.03 8.51 -39.95
CA THR A 91 -8.41 8.30 -40.40
C THR A 91 -8.83 9.20 -41.57
N ALA A 92 -8.04 10.22 -41.90
CA ALA A 92 -8.23 11.05 -43.11
C ALA A 92 -7.53 10.46 -44.35
N GLY A 93 -6.81 9.34 -44.20
CA GLY A 93 -6.13 8.64 -45.30
C GLY A 93 -4.69 9.08 -45.53
N ASN A 94 -4.14 9.97 -44.70
CA ASN A 94 -2.73 10.34 -44.78
C ASN A 94 -1.85 9.18 -44.30
N ARG A 95 -0.68 9.03 -44.92
CA ARG A 95 0.30 7.99 -44.59
C ARG A 95 1.68 8.60 -44.39
N GLY A 96 2.30 8.29 -43.25
CA GLY A 96 3.68 8.68 -42.93
C GLY A 96 4.60 7.49 -42.81
N ARG A 97 5.85 7.66 -43.23
CA ARG A 97 6.92 6.66 -43.11
C ARG A 97 8.12 7.26 -42.39
N TYR A 98 8.51 6.64 -41.30
CA TYR A 98 9.66 7.05 -40.48
C TYR A 98 10.67 5.91 -40.36
N GLY A 99 11.95 6.21 -40.53
CA GLY A 99 13.08 5.31 -40.34
C GLY A 99 13.78 5.55 -39.00
N PHE A 100 14.20 4.47 -38.37
CA PHE A 100 14.93 4.42 -37.12
C PHE A 100 16.05 3.37 -37.21
N VAL A 101 17.06 3.50 -36.35
CA VAL A 101 18.09 2.47 -36.20
C VAL A 101 18.17 2.02 -34.76
N TYR A 102 18.27 0.71 -34.57
CA TYR A 102 18.65 0.10 -33.31
C TYR A 102 20.01 -0.59 -33.45
N ASN A 103 21.00 -0.21 -32.63
CA ASN A 103 22.32 -0.83 -32.64
C ASN A 103 22.39 -1.93 -31.56
N ASN A 104 22.37 -3.20 -31.98
CA ASN A 104 22.62 -4.32 -31.08
C ASN A 104 24.13 -4.59 -31.01
N ILE A 105 24.85 -3.84 -30.19
CA ILE A 105 26.31 -3.97 -30.12
C ILE A 105 26.66 -5.18 -29.23
N PRO A 106 27.42 -6.17 -29.73
CA PRO A 106 27.86 -7.27 -28.90
C PRO A 106 28.82 -6.71 -27.84
N ILE A 107 28.49 -6.91 -26.57
CA ILE A 107 29.47 -6.76 -25.50
C ILE A 107 30.42 -7.93 -25.70
N ALA A 108 31.65 -7.64 -26.13
CA ALA A 108 32.67 -8.66 -26.31
C ALA A 108 32.71 -9.56 -25.07
N ASP A 109 32.77 -10.88 -25.32
CA ASP A 109 32.76 -11.91 -24.31
C ASP A 109 33.66 -11.54 -23.13
N SER A 110 33.02 -11.39 -21.95
CA SER A 110 33.66 -11.06 -20.68
C SER A 110 34.77 -12.05 -20.25
N GLN A 111 34.98 -13.12 -21.02
CA GLN A 111 35.97 -14.16 -20.76
C GLN A 111 37.40 -13.84 -21.22
N ASN A 112 37.65 -12.78 -22.01
CA ASN A 112 39.03 -12.41 -22.38
C ASN A 112 39.37 -10.95 -22.03
N ARG A 113 39.46 -10.66 -20.72
CA ARG A 113 39.70 -9.32 -20.13
C ARG A 113 41.09 -8.71 -20.40
N ASN A 114 41.96 -9.40 -21.12
CA ASN A 114 43.35 -8.98 -21.34
C ASN A 114 43.59 -8.17 -22.63
N HIS A 115 42.55 -7.91 -23.42
CA HIS A 115 42.63 -7.05 -24.60
C HIS A 115 41.85 -5.75 -24.39
N PRO A 116 42.42 -4.59 -24.74
CA PRO A 116 41.67 -3.33 -24.72
C PRO A 116 40.52 -3.44 -25.71
N TYR A 117 39.30 -3.23 -25.22
CA TYR A 117 38.10 -3.14 -26.05
C TYR A 117 37.45 -1.77 -25.91
N VAL A 118 36.74 -1.37 -26.96
CA VAL A 118 36.13 -0.07 -27.10
C VAL A 118 34.62 -0.22 -26.94
N VAL A 119 34.02 0.57 -26.05
CA VAL A 119 32.56 0.59 -25.86
C VAL A 119 32.01 1.92 -26.34
N VAL A 120 31.12 1.88 -27.33
CA VAL A 120 30.31 3.03 -27.73
C VAL A 120 29.11 3.09 -26.79
N THR A 121 29.03 4.15 -26.00
CA THR A 121 28.00 4.31 -24.96
C THR A 121 26.77 5.04 -25.47
N ASP A 122 26.98 6.11 -26.25
CA ASP A 122 25.92 6.91 -26.84
C ASP A 122 26.36 7.43 -28.21
N VAL A 123 25.41 7.52 -29.14
CA VAL A 123 25.58 8.16 -30.46
C VAL A 123 24.50 9.21 -30.63
N THR A 124 24.92 10.45 -30.90
CA THR A 124 24.00 11.55 -31.21
C THR A 124 24.32 12.15 -32.57
N LEU A 125 23.30 12.63 -33.24
CA LEU A 125 23.33 13.30 -34.53
C LEU A 125 22.92 14.74 -34.33
N GLN A 126 23.63 15.67 -34.95
CA GLN A 126 23.33 17.08 -34.89
C GLN A 126 23.32 17.66 -36.30
N ALA A 127 22.20 18.27 -36.69
CA ALA A 127 22.13 19.11 -37.89
C ALA A 127 22.29 20.60 -37.49
N PRO A 128 22.68 21.49 -38.41
CA PRO A 128 22.73 22.93 -38.14
C PRO A 128 21.39 23.43 -37.55
N GLY A 129 21.44 24.13 -36.41
CA GLY A 129 20.25 24.65 -35.73
C GLY A 129 19.42 23.63 -34.95
N VAL A 130 19.81 22.35 -34.90
CA VAL A 130 19.09 21.28 -34.17
C VAL A 130 19.92 20.77 -33.00
N ASN A 131 19.28 20.47 -31.87
CA ASN A 131 19.95 19.87 -30.72
C ASN A 131 20.41 18.42 -31.03
N PRO A 132 21.57 17.95 -30.50
CA PRO A 132 22.03 16.57 -30.71
C PRO A 132 21.00 15.52 -30.26
N ARG A 133 20.66 14.56 -31.13
CA ARG A 133 19.65 13.49 -30.88
C ARG A 133 20.06 12.15 -31.50
N PRO A 134 19.63 10.98 -30.97
CA PRO A 134 19.96 9.67 -31.56
C PRO A 134 19.42 9.45 -32.99
N SER A 135 18.39 10.21 -33.38
CA SER A 135 17.84 10.24 -34.74
C SER A 135 17.38 11.66 -35.06
N LEU A 136 17.48 12.07 -36.33
CA LEU A 136 17.06 13.40 -36.77
C LEU A 136 15.71 13.30 -37.51
N ALA A 137 14.73 14.03 -37.00
CA ALA A 137 13.38 14.11 -37.56
C ALA A 137 13.27 15.13 -38.70
N TYR A 138 14.19 16.08 -38.76
CA TYR A 138 14.17 17.20 -39.70
C TYR A 138 15.61 17.57 -40.10
N ALA A 139 15.89 17.54 -41.40
CA ALA A 139 17.06 18.18 -41.99
C ALA A 139 16.54 19.19 -43.02
N GLU A 140 17.03 20.43 -42.99
CA GLU A 140 16.62 21.44 -43.97
C GLU A 140 16.93 20.96 -45.40
N PRO A 141 16.04 21.22 -46.38
CA PRO A 141 16.26 20.81 -47.75
C PRO A 141 17.41 21.62 -48.36
N GLY A 142 18.58 20.98 -48.45
CA GLY A 142 19.74 21.43 -49.22
C GLY A 142 20.34 20.26 -49.99
N PRO A 143 21.19 20.49 -51.01
CA PRO A 143 21.78 19.42 -51.83
C PRO A 143 22.71 18.47 -51.03
N THR A 144 23.16 18.88 -49.84
CA THR A 144 23.87 18.06 -48.86
C THR A 144 23.58 18.62 -47.45
N ALA A 145 23.03 17.81 -46.55
CA ALA A 145 22.95 18.15 -45.14
C ALA A 145 24.21 17.64 -44.44
N THR A 146 24.95 18.49 -43.76
CA THR A 146 26.07 18.05 -42.91
C THR A 146 25.50 17.67 -41.54
N VAL A 147 25.62 16.40 -41.17
CA VAL A 147 25.23 15.91 -39.84
C VAL A 147 26.48 15.60 -39.05
N VAL A 148 26.57 16.15 -37.84
CA VAL A 148 27.64 15.83 -36.89
C VAL A 148 27.23 14.60 -36.09
N VAL A 149 27.93 13.49 -36.27
CA VAL A 149 27.78 12.29 -35.44
C VAL A 149 28.75 12.42 -34.26
N ARG A 150 28.23 12.36 -33.04
CA ARG A 150 29.06 12.30 -31.82
C ARG A 150 28.89 10.94 -31.18
N ALA A 151 29.98 10.19 -31.08
CA ALA A 151 30.03 8.93 -30.35
C ALA A 151 30.84 9.11 -29.07
N HIS A 152 30.25 8.74 -27.93
CA HIS A 152 30.98 8.70 -26.65
C HIS A 152 31.59 7.31 -26.45
N ILE A 153 32.91 7.29 -26.36
CA ILE A 153 33.70 6.08 -26.40
C ILE A 153 34.46 5.90 -25.10
N LYS A 154 34.29 4.73 -24.47
CA LYS A 154 35.07 4.31 -23.32
C LYS A 154 36.10 3.27 -23.75
N VAL A 155 37.36 3.52 -23.41
CA VAL A 155 38.48 2.58 -23.60
C VAL A 155 38.77 1.91 -22.25
N VAL A 156 38.96 0.59 -22.26
CA VAL A 156 39.34 -0.17 -21.06
C VAL A 156 40.87 -0.25 -20.97
N PRO A 157 41.50 -0.02 -19.78
CA PRO A 157 42.95 0.24 -19.69
C PRO A 157 43.85 -0.90 -20.18
N GLY A 158 44.88 -0.54 -20.94
CA GLY A 158 45.99 -1.36 -21.45
C GLY A 158 46.87 -0.48 -22.38
N PRO A 159 48.16 -0.80 -22.64
CA PRO A 159 49.02 0.03 -23.48
C PRO A 159 48.49 0.02 -24.92
N ALA A 160 47.76 1.08 -25.28
CA ALA A 160 47.05 1.15 -26.54
C ALA A 160 46.86 2.58 -27.04
N THR A 161 47.48 2.89 -28.18
CA THR A 161 47.09 4.06 -28.97
C THR A 161 45.93 3.64 -29.87
N VAL A 162 44.70 3.99 -29.48
CA VAL A 162 43.51 3.68 -30.27
C VAL A 162 43.37 4.72 -31.39
N SER A 163 43.49 4.28 -32.63
CA SER A 163 43.10 5.09 -33.79
C SER A 163 41.72 4.70 -34.26
N LEU A 164 40.84 5.68 -34.41
CA LEU A 164 39.47 5.49 -34.86
C LEU A 164 39.33 6.03 -36.27
N ARG A 165 38.90 5.15 -37.17
CA ARG A 165 38.53 5.53 -38.53
C ARG A 165 37.08 5.18 -38.77
N VAL A 166 36.38 6.05 -39.47
CA VAL A 166 34.97 5.85 -39.79
C VAL A 166 34.85 5.64 -41.29
N LEU A 167 34.31 4.50 -41.71
CA LEU A 167 33.96 4.25 -43.11
C LEU A 167 32.55 4.77 -43.37
N TYR A 168 32.42 5.66 -44.34
CA TYR A 168 31.13 6.12 -44.86
C TYR A 168 31.06 5.92 -46.37
N GLY A 169 30.02 5.20 -46.81
CA GLY A 169 29.99 4.68 -48.18
C GLY A 169 31.23 3.83 -48.44
N THR A 170 32.15 4.34 -49.25
CA THR A 170 33.40 3.67 -49.62
C THR A 170 34.66 4.38 -49.13
N SER A 171 34.54 5.47 -48.37
CA SER A 171 35.66 6.34 -47.98
C SER A 171 35.90 6.34 -46.46
N TRP A 172 37.14 6.16 -46.04
CA TRP A 172 37.56 6.22 -44.64
C TRP A 172 37.86 7.66 -44.22
N SER A 173 37.43 8.04 -43.02
CA SER A 173 37.80 9.29 -42.37
C SER A 173 39.29 9.29 -41.99
N THR A 174 39.83 10.49 -41.76
CA THR A 174 41.14 10.63 -41.12
C THR A 174 41.10 9.99 -39.72
N PRO A 175 42.18 9.28 -39.32
CA PRO A 175 42.23 8.64 -38.02
C PRO A 175 42.28 9.67 -36.89
N VAL A 176 41.38 9.54 -35.92
CA VAL A 176 41.38 10.33 -34.68
C VAL A 176 41.96 9.47 -33.56
N LEU A 177 42.91 10.03 -32.79
CA LEU A 177 43.51 9.34 -31.65
C LEU A 177 42.66 9.57 -30.40
N VAL A 178 42.34 8.50 -29.67
CA VAL A 178 41.60 8.57 -28.41
C VAL A 178 42.49 8.12 -27.25
N ASN A 179 42.53 8.95 -26.20
CA ASN A 179 43.33 8.69 -25.00
C ASN A 179 42.80 7.48 -24.21
N GLU A 180 43.63 6.91 -23.34
CA GLU A 180 43.35 5.72 -22.52
C GLU A 180 42.12 5.87 -21.59
N SER A 181 41.66 7.10 -21.32
CA SER A 181 40.46 7.39 -20.52
C SER A 181 39.15 7.37 -21.32
N GLY A 182 39.20 7.16 -22.64
CA GLY A 182 38.06 7.39 -23.54
C GLY A 182 37.89 8.85 -23.95
N GLY A 183 36.93 9.13 -24.83
CA GLY A 183 36.68 10.47 -25.38
C GLY A 183 35.46 10.55 -26.31
N TYR A 184 35.11 11.78 -26.69
CA TYR A 184 34.12 12.03 -27.73
C TYR A 184 34.81 12.07 -29.08
N VAL A 185 34.29 11.29 -30.03
CA VAL A 185 34.67 11.42 -31.44
C VAL A 185 33.53 12.12 -32.14
N HIS A 186 33.84 13.26 -32.77
CA HIS A 186 32.94 13.94 -33.68
C HIS A 186 33.28 13.56 -35.11
N TRP A 187 32.26 13.48 -35.96
CA TRP A 187 32.43 13.24 -37.37
C TRP A 187 31.38 14.01 -38.16
N ASP A 188 31.86 14.84 -39.09
CA ASP A 188 31.01 15.60 -40.00
C ASP A 188 30.74 14.76 -41.26
N VAL A 189 29.46 14.44 -41.48
CA VAL A 189 29.01 13.62 -42.61
C VAL A 189 28.17 14.46 -43.53
N GLY A 190 28.61 14.62 -44.78
CA GLY A 190 27.74 15.08 -45.85
C GLY A 190 26.79 13.95 -46.24
N ILE A 191 25.54 14.03 -45.82
CA ILE A 191 24.49 13.09 -46.25
C ILE A 191 23.62 13.74 -47.34
N PRO A 192 23.44 13.08 -48.50
CA PRO A 192 22.77 13.71 -49.62
C PRO A 192 21.24 13.78 -49.49
N LEU A 193 20.56 12.94 -48.67
CA LEU A 193 19.09 12.87 -48.57
C LEU A 193 18.60 12.27 -47.22
N ALA A 194 17.28 12.11 -47.04
CA ALA A 194 16.70 11.30 -45.95
C ALA A 194 16.92 9.80 -46.19
N GLY A 195 17.21 9.06 -45.12
CA GLY A 195 17.51 7.63 -45.19
C GLY A 195 18.09 7.07 -43.89
N THR A 196 18.31 5.77 -43.90
CA THR A 196 19.04 5.03 -42.87
C THR A 196 20.46 4.81 -43.35
N TYR A 197 21.44 5.23 -42.57
CA TYR A 197 22.85 5.22 -42.93
C TYR A 197 23.66 4.43 -41.92
N TRP A 198 24.67 3.71 -42.39
CA TRP A 198 25.55 2.91 -41.56
C TRP A 198 26.99 3.41 -41.72
N ALA A 199 27.73 3.39 -40.64
CA ALA A 199 29.13 3.71 -40.59
C ALA A 199 29.86 2.59 -39.84
N VAL A 200 31.06 2.24 -40.30
CA VAL A 200 31.91 1.27 -39.60
C VAL A 200 33.01 2.03 -38.90
N LEU A 201 33.05 1.89 -37.58
CA LEU A 201 34.10 2.42 -36.73
C LEU A 201 35.14 1.34 -36.51
N HIS A 202 36.33 1.58 -37.06
CA HIS A 202 37.46 0.69 -36.94
C HIS A 202 38.32 1.14 -35.77
N ALA A 203 38.44 0.31 -34.74
CA ALA A 203 39.33 0.55 -33.61
C ALA A 203 40.46 -0.48 -33.64
N GLN A 204 41.71 -0.02 -33.73
CA GLN A 204 42.90 -0.88 -33.66
C GLN A 204 43.81 -0.46 -32.51
N ASN A 205 44.40 -1.45 -31.84
CA ASN A 205 45.53 -1.24 -30.94
C ASN A 205 46.86 -1.14 -31.73
N VAL A 206 47.95 -0.65 -31.11
CA VAL A 206 49.32 -0.59 -31.64
C VAL A 206 49.86 -1.94 -32.15
N THR A 207 49.27 -3.05 -31.74
CA THR A 207 49.59 -4.41 -32.23
C THR A 207 48.80 -4.85 -33.46
N GLY A 208 47.94 -3.98 -34.03
CA GLY A 208 47.13 -4.27 -35.22
C GLY A 208 45.88 -5.12 -34.97
N ILE A 209 45.63 -5.53 -33.72
CA ILE A 209 44.39 -6.22 -33.33
C ILE A 209 43.30 -5.17 -33.18
N GLY A 210 42.21 -5.31 -33.94
CA GLY A 210 41.12 -4.35 -33.94
C GLY A 210 39.73 -4.97 -34.02
N VAL A 211 38.74 -4.16 -33.68
CA VAL A 211 37.31 -4.50 -33.73
C VAL A 211 36.59 -3.47 -34.59
N ASP A 212 35.77 -3.96 -35.51
CA ASP A 212 34.85 -3.16 -36.31
C ASP A 212 33.50 -3.04 -35.61
N PHE A 213 33.05 -1.82 -35.40
CA PHE A 213 31.74 -1.52 -34.86
C PHE A 213 30.87 -0.86 -35.92
N ALA A 214 29.80 -1.52 -36.32
CA ALA A 214 28.81 -0.89 -37.18
C ALA A 214 27.87 -0.01 -36.33
N LEU A 215 27.81 1.27 -36.67
CA LEU A 215 26.90 2.26 -36.11
C LEU A 215 25.90 2.63 -37.19
N GLY A 216 24.61 2.50 -36.93
CA GLY A 216 23.61 3.06 -37.83
C GLY A 216 22.89 4.26 -37.21
N PHE A 217 22.42 5.12 -38.10
CA PHE A 217 21.68 6.35 -37.81
C PHE A 217 20.59 6.58 -38.86
N ALA A 218 19.58 7.39 -38.53
CA ALA A 218 18.46 7.68 -39.43
C ALA A 218 18.17 9.18 -39.52
N VAL A 219 17.86 9.62 -40.74
CA VAL A 219 17.42 10.98 -41.05
C VAL A 219 16.08 10.89 -41.78
N ASN A 220 15.06 11.54 -41.22
CA ASN A 220 13.69 11.50 -41.72
C ASN A 220 13.34 12.79 -42.47
N ASN A 221 12.52 12.66 -43.52
CA ASN A 221 11.88 13.81 -44.16
C ASN A 221 10.64 14.24 -43.35
N PRO A 222 10.31 15.53 -43.35
CA PRO A 222 9.00 15.98 -42.87
C PRO A 222 7.91 15.31 -43.71
N VAL A 223 6.95 14.69 -43.02
CA VAL A 223 5.77 14.08 -43.65
C VAL A 223 4.60 15.05 -43.49
N SER A 224 3.96 15.41 -44.61
CA SER A 224 2.79 16.29 -44.57
C SER A 224 1.67 15.71 -43.68
N GLY A 225 1.15 16.53 -42.77
CA GLY A 225 0.03 16.17 -41.87
C GLY A 225 0.42 15.46 -40.57
N PHE A 226 1.68 15.06 -40.39
CA PHE A 226 2.16 14.39 -39.18
C PHE A 226 3.33 15.14 -38.54
N ASP A 227 3.25 15.32 -37.22
CA ASP A 227 4.37 15.78 -36.41
C ASP A 227 4.91 14.60 -35.59
N LEU A 228 6.20 14.35 -35.72
CA LEU A 228 6.89 13.45 -34.82
C LEU A 228 7.08 14.19 -33.49
N VAL A 229 6.40 13.76 -32.43
CA VAL A 229 6.42 14.48 -31.14
C VAL A 229 7.80 14.33 -30.52
N GLU A 230 8.41 15.47 -30.17
CA GLU A 230 9.82 15.62 -29.85
C GLU A 230 10.33 14.92 -28.57
N ASP A 231 9.45 14.28 -27.80
CA ASP A 231 9.84 13.73 -26.51
C ASP A 231 9.73 12.21 -26.43
N LYS A 232 10.91 11.60 -26.21
CA LYS A 232 11.16 10.20 -25.81
C LYS A 232 11.06 9.15 -26.92
N ILE A 233 11.91 9.26 -27.95
CA ILE A 233 12.43 8.05 -28.58
C ILE A 233 13.50 7.49 -27.66
N TYR A 234 13.17 6.46 -26.87
CA TYR A 234 14.16 5.63 -26.19
C TYR A 234 14.81 4.68 -27.20
N GLY A 235 15.61 5.25 -28.10
CA GLY A 235 16.75 4.52 -28.63
C GLY A 235 17.81 4.54 -27.54
N VAL A 236 17.93 3.42 -26.82
CA VAL A 236 19.03 3.10 -25.88
C VAL A 236 18.86 3.65 -24.45
N ARG A 237 18.16 2.90 -23.60
CA ARG A 237 18.79 2.46 -22.35
C ARG A 237 18.97 0.95 -22.49
N PRO A 238 20.19 0.40 -22.41
CA PRO A 238 20.35 -1.04 -22.34
C PRO A 238 19.69 -1.50 -21.05
N VAL A 239 18.47 -2.02 -21.14
CA VAL A 239 17.94 -2.91 -20.10
C VAL A 239 18.65 -4.22 -20.35
N PHE A 240 19.74 -4.43 -19.63
CA PHE A 240 20.32 -5.77 -19.47
C PHE A 240 19.16 -6.71 -19.05
N PRO A 241 18.85 -7.79 -19.79
CA PRO A 241 19.68 -8.56 -20.74
C PRO A 241 19.37 -8.32 -22.25
N PRO A 242 20.32 -8.59 -23.18
CA PRO A 242 20.50 -7.82 -24.43
C PRO A 242 19.72 -8.30 -25.68
N ASP A 243 18.69 -9.13 -25.56
CA ASP A 243 18.06 -9.73 -26.75
C ASP A 243 16.78 -9.01 -27.20
N ARG A 244 16.34 -7.95 -26.48
CA ARG A 244 15.07 -7.26 -26.73
C ARG A 244 15.23 -5.75 -26.84
N ALA A 245 14.71 -5.17 -27.91
CA ALA A 245 14.59 -3.73 -28.10
C ALA A 245 13.13 -3.28 -27.95
N ILE A 246 12.89 -2.22 -27.19
CA ILE A 246 11.58 -1.57 -27.11
C ILE A 246 11.52 -0.53 -28.23
N ILE A 247 10.61 -0.72 -29.19
CA ILE A 247 10.31 0.28 -30.21
C ILE A 247 9.17 1.13 -29.68
N SER A 248 9.40 2.43 -29.54
CA SER A 248 8.37 3.41 -29.22
C SER A 248 8.35 4.51 -30.29
N VAL A 249 7.18 4.76 -30.86
CA VAL A 249 6.94 5.71 -31.94
C VAL A 249 5.88 6.70 -31.46
N ASN A 250 6.26 7.95 -31.23
CA ASN A 250 5.32 9.00 -30.83
C ASN A 250 5.08 9.96 -31.99
N VAL A 251 3.87 9.91 -32.55
CA VAL A 251 3.48 10.71 -33.72
C VAL A 251 2.10 11.28 -33.45
N THR A 252 1.93 12.56 -33.75
CA THR A 252 0.64 13.26 -33.76
C THR A 252 0.25 13.58 -35.19
N SER A 253 -1.03 13.42 -35.53
CA SER A 253 -1.57 13.95 -36.80
C SER A 253 -2.21 15.31 -36.54
N ARG A 254 -1.98 16.26 -37.45
CA ARG A 254 -2.58 17.61 -37.42
C ARG A 254 -4.01 17.62 -37.92
N SER A 255 -4.47 16.54 -38.55
CA SER A 255 -5.71 16.52 -39.34
C SER A 255 -6.74 15.50 -38.89
N ALA A 256 -6.32 14.35 -38.34
CA ALA A 256 -7.24 13.28 -37.94
C ALA A 256 -6.63 12.31 -36.92
N ALA A 257 -7.43 11.44 -36.30
CA ALA A 257 -6.90 10.45 -35.36
C ALA A 257 -6.08 9.37 -36.09
N ILE A 258 -4.95 8.98 -35.52
CA ILE A 258 -4.12 7.86 -35.98
C ILE A 258 -4.80 6.55 -35.55
N TYR A 259 -4.97 5.60 -36.49
CA TYR A 259 -5.69 4.35 -36.23
C TYR A 259 -4.83 3.09 -36.38
N ASN A 260 -3.67 3.19 -37.03
CA ASN A 260 -2.77 2.06 -37.20
C ASN A 260 -1.33 2.52 -37.33
N VAL A 261 -0.45 1.89 -36.55
CA VAL A 261 1.00 2.02 -36.70
C VAL A 261 1.64 0.63 -36.76
N THR A 262 2.31 0.37 -37.87
CA THR A 262 3.02 -0.87 -38.12
C THR A 262 4.49 -0.56 -38.34
N ALA A 263 5.38 -1.28 -37.67
CA ALA A 263 6.82 -1.15 -37.87
C ALA A 263 7.39 -2.42 -38.47
N ASN A 264 8.38 -2.29 -39.34
CA ASN A 264 9.11 -3.43 -39.91
C ASN A 264 10.57 -3.30 -39.49
N SER A 265 11.13 -4.36 -38.93
CA SER A 265 12.57 -4.48 -38.67
C SER A 265 13.25 -5.27 -39.78
N ARG A 266 14.50 -4.90 -40.09
CA ARG A 266 15.39 -5.64 -40.99
C ARG A 266 16.75 -5.81 -40.33
N SER A 267 17.20 -7.06 -40.20
CA SER A 267 18.51 -7.39 -39.62
C SER A 267 19.67 -7.08 -40.59
N PRO A 268 20.91 -6.95 -40.08
CA PRO A 268 22.12 -6.80 -40.90
C PRO A 268 22.35 -7.97 -41.88
N ALA A 269 21.99 -9.19 -41.49
CA ALA A 269 22.13 -10.39 -42.32
C ALA A 269 21.05 -10.50 -43.42
N GLY A 270 20.13 -9.53 -43.51
CA GLY A 270 19.03 -9.54 -44.48
C GLY A 270 17.91 -10.53 -44.16
N PHE A 271 18.03 -11.30 -43.08
CA PHE A 271 17.05 -12.28 -42.63
C PHE A 271 16.18 -11.73 -41.51
N THR A 272 14.86 -11.82 -41.70
CA THR A 272 13.72 -11.32 -40.90
C THR A 272 13.17 -9.96 -41.30
N GLN A 273 12.08 -10.00 -42.05
CA GLN A 273 11.04 -8.97 -42.06
C GLN A 273 9.97 -9.44 -41.07
N SER A 274 9.92 -8.87 -39.88
CA SER A 274 8.78 -9.04 -38.97
C SER A 274 7.92 -7.78 -39.02
N ASP A 275 6.69 -7.90 -39.51
CA ASP A 275 5.67 -6.86 -39.36
C ASP A 275 5.29 -6.78 -37.86
N ILE A 276 5.73 -5.71 -37.21
CA ILE A 276 5.50 -5.43 -35.81
C ILE A 276 4.29 -4.51 -35.72
N ARG A 277 3.15 -5.04 -35.28
CA ARG A 277 2.00 -4.21 -34.92
C ARG A 277 2.32 -3.52 -33.59
N LEU A 278 2.49 -2.20 -33.62
CA LEU A 278 2.71 -1.45 -32.40
C LEU A 278 1.39 -1.35 -31.65
N ARG A 279 1.42 -1.56 -30.33
CA ARG A 279 0.26 -1.42 -29.47
C ARG A 279 0.10 0.05 -29.10
N HIS A 280 -1.15 0.52 -29.12
CA HIS A 280 -1.47 1.83 -28.55
C HIS A 280 -1.11 1.83 -27.06
N PRO A 281 -0.37 2.83 -26.57
CA PRO A 281 -0.15 3.01 -25.15
C PRO A 281 -1.50 3.37 -24.51
N LEU A 282 -1.72 2.82 -23.33
CA LEU A 282 -2.85 3.17 -22.49
C LEU A 282 -2.45 4.40 -21.68
N GLU A 283 -3.31 5.40 -21.62
CA GLU A 283 -3.16 6.55 -20.71
C GLU A 283 -4.12 6.39 -19.53
N ALA A 284 -3.68 6.80 -18.34
CA ALA A 284 -4.54 6.83 -17.17
C ALA A 284 -5.37 8.12 -17.15
N VAL A 285 -6.69 7.98 -17.29
CA VAL A 285 -7.63 9.10 -17.18
C VAL A 285 -8.36 9.01 -15.85
N ARG A 286 -8.45 10.14 -15.12
CA ARG A 286 -9.12 10.20 -13.83
C ARG A 286 -10.62 9.89 -13.98
N ARG A 287 -11.11 8.95 -13.19
CA ARG A 287 -12.54 8.60 -13.10
C ARG A 287 -13.31 9.76 -12.47
N ASN A 288 -14.57 9.92 -12.84
CA ASN A 288 -15.44 10.89 -12.16
C ASN A 288 -15.76 10.42 -10.73
N LEU A 289 -16.24 11.33 -9.87
CA LEU A 289 -16.49 11.01 -8.45
C LEU A 289 -17.54 9.90 -8.25
N GLY A 290 -18.54 9.82 -9.13
CA GLY A 290 -19.57 8.78 -9.07
C GLY A 290 -19.03 7.39 -9.35
N GLU A 291 -18.23 7.24 -10.41
CA GLU A 291 -17.52 5.99 -10.73
C GLU A 291 -16.60 5.55 -9.59
N GLN A 292 -15.86 6.50 -9.01
CA GLN A 292 -15.00 6.23 -7.85
C GLN A 292 -15.81 5.75 -6.63
N PHE A 293 -16.96 6.36 -6.36
CA PHE A 293 -17.83 5.96 -5.26
C PHE A 293 -18.39 4.55 -5.47
N VAL A 294 -18.86 4.23 -6.67
CA VAL A 294 -19.40 2.89 -6.98
C VAL A 294 -18.33 1.82 -6.80
N ILE A 295 -17.12 2.02 -7.32
CA ILE A 295 -16.00 1.08 -7.15
C ILE A 295 -15.65 0.93 -5.67
N TYR A 296 -15.51 2.05 -4.96
CA TYR A 296 -15.25 2.06 -3.52
C TYR A 296 -16.32 1.28 -2.73
N PHE A 297 -17.59 1.56 -3.01
CA PHE A 297 -18.73 0.94 -2.34
C PHE A 297 -18.77 -0.58 -2.58
N LEU A 298 -18.61 -1.02 -3.83
CA LEU A 298 -18.59 -2.44 -4.18
C LEU A 298 -17.39 -3.16 -3.56
N ASN A 299 -16.21 -2.55 -3.58
CA ASN A 299 -15.00 -3.10 -2.97
C ASN A 299 -15.16 -3.27 -1.45
N MET A 300 -15.72 -2.27 -0.77
CA MET A 300 -16.00 -2.33 0.67
C MET A 300 -16.99 -3.46 1.02
N LEU A 301 -18.03 -3.64 0.21
CA LEU A 301 -19.00 -4.74 0.41
C LEU A 301 -18.42 -6.12 0.14
N GLN A 302 -17.47 -6.24 -0.80
CA GLN A 302 -16.78 -7.48 -1.11
C GLN A 302 -15.64 -7.82 -0.13
N GLY A 303 -15.36 -6.93 0.83
CA GLY A 303 -14.21 -7.05 1.72
C GLY A 303 -12.85 -6.85 1.01
N ASN A 304 -12.86 -6.27 -0.20
CA ASN A 304 -11.65 -5.91 -0.91
C ASN A 304 -11.21 -4.51 -0.51
N PHE A 305 -10.39 -4.45 0.53
CA PHE A 305 -9.84 -3.19 1.04
C PHE A 305 -8.53 -2.76 0.37
N GLY A 306 -8.04 -3.55 -0.61
CA GLY A 306 -6.73 -3.37 -1.18
C GLY A 306 -5.59 -3.73 -0.22
N ASN A 307 -4.40 -3.23 -0.51
CA ASN A 307 -3.19 -3.49 0.26
C ASN A 307 -2.81 -2.28 1.11
N SER A 308 -2.27 -2.56 2.29
CA SER A 308 -1.65 -1.55 3.15
C SER A 308 -0.52 -0.86 2.39
N PHE A 309 -0.48 0.46 2.52
CA PHE A 309 0.56 1.28 1.96
C PHE A 309 1.91 1.08 2.64
N TYR A 310 1.89 0.74 3.91
CA TYR A 310 3.08 0.54 4.70
C TYR A 310 3.59 -0.90 4.61
N THR A 311 2.73 -1.89 4.90
CA THR A 311 3.15 -3.30 4.95
C THR A 311 3.12 -4.01 3.60
N LYS A 312 2.47 -3.40 2.59
CA LYS A 312 2.24 -3.98 1.25
C LYS A 312 1.44 -5.28 1.27
N ARG A 313 0.77 -5.60 2.37
CA ARG A 313 -0.07 -6.79 2.55
C ARG A 313 -1.55 -6.47 2.39
N PRO A 314 -2.40 -7.45 2.08
CA PRO A 314 -3.84 -7.26 2.09
C PRO A 314 -4.31 -6.74 3.44
N VAL A 315 -5.08 -5.66 3.43
CA VAL A 315 -5.56 -5.01 4.66
C VAL A 315 -6.47 -5.92 5.47
N MET A 316 -7.23 -6.80 4.80
CA MET A 316 -8.10 -7.77 5.48
C MET A 316 -7.29 -8.72 6.38
N ASP A 317 -6.12 -9.18 5.92
CA ASP A 317 -5.26 -10.08 6.68
C ASP A 317 -4.70 -9.38 7.93
N GLU A 318 -4.34 -8.10 7.77
CA GLU A 318 -3.93 -7.27 8.90
C GLU A 318 -5.09 -7.16 9.93
N ILE A 319 -6.29 -6.78 9.49
CA ILE A 319 -7.46 -6.61 10.36
C ILE A 319 -7.81 -7.92 11.08
N ALA A 320 -7.82 -9.06 10.38
CA ALA A 320 -8.18 -10.35 10.94
C ALA A 320 -7.33 -10.73 12.16
N LEU A 321 -6.03 -10.39 12.14
CA LEU A 321 -5.10 -10.66 13.23
C LEU A 321 -5.34 -9.79 14.48
N ARG A 322 -6.08 -8.69 14.36
CA ARG A 322 -6.26 -7.67 15.41
C ARG A 322 -7.60 -7.76 16.13
N ILE A 323 -8.61 -8.33 15.48
CA ILE A 323 -9.94 -8.55 16.09
C ILE A 323 -9.82 -9.45 17.33
N GLY A 324 -9.07 -10.56 17.22
CA GLY A 324 -8.89 -11.52 18.31
C GLY A 324 -8.29 -10.90 19.58
N PRO A 325 -7.14 -10.20 19.51
CA PRO A 325 -6.56 -9.48 20.64
C PRO A 325 -7.53 -8.47 21.29
N THR A 326 -8.27 -7.68 20.51
CA THR A 326 -9.26 -6.73 21.07
C THR A 326 -10.36 -7.48 21.84
N LEU A 327 -10.94 -8.53 21.25
CA LEU A 327 -11.96 -9.34 21.92
C LEU A 327 -11.44 -10.02 23.19
N LEU A 328 -10.20 -10.52 23.16
CA LEU A 328 -9.56 -11.16 24.31
C LEU A 328 -9.43 -10.18 25.48
N LEU A 329 -8.87 -9.00 25.24
CA LEU A 329 -8.61 -8.01 26.28
C LEU A 329 -9.91 -7.41 26.85
N PHE A 330 -10.75 -6.85 25.98
CA PHE A 330 -11.97 -6.17 26.44
C PHE A 330 -13.05 -7.17 26.90
N GLY A 331 -13.14 -8.32 26.25
CA GLY A 331 -14.08 -9.37 26.64
C GLY A 331 -13.75 -9.95 28.01
N SER A 332 -12.48 -10.26 28.27
CA SER A 332 -12.05 -10.72 29.60
C SER A 332 -12.21 -9.63 30.66
N ALA A 333 -11.91 -8.37 30.34
CA ALA A 333 -12.11 -7.23 31.25
C ALA A 333 -13.58 -7.08 31.65
N VAL A 334 -14.51 -7.13 30.71
CA VAL A 334 -15.96 -7.06 30.97
C VAL A 334 -16.40 -8.23 31.84
N VAL A 335 -16.05 -9.47 31.47
CA VAL A 335 -16.47 -10.64 32.25
C VAL A 335 -15.94 -10.58 33.69
N ILE A 336 -14.65 -10.28 33.87
CA ILE A 336 -14.01 -10.23 35.20
C ILE A 336 -14.58 -9.07 36.03
N SER A 337 -14.72 -7.88 35.44
CA SER A 337 -15.23 -6.71 36.17
C SER A 337 -16.68 -6.89 36.63
N TYR A 338 -17.54 -7.52 35.82
CA TYR A 338 -18.91 -7.84 36.24
C TYR A 338 -18.94 -8.94 37.31
N LEU A 339 -18.16 -10.01 37.19
CA LEU A 339 -18.11 -11.07 38.20
C LEU A 339 -17.68 -10.52 39.57
N LEU A 340 -16.62 -9.71 39.58
CA LEU A 340 -16.15 -9.05 40.80
C LEU A 340 -17.15 -8.00 41.29
N GLY A 341 -17.73 -7.20 40.39
CA GLY A 341 -18.70 -6.17 40.71
C GLY A 341 -19.97 -6.71 41.36
N ILE A 342 -20.49 -7.82 40.83
CA ILE A 342 -21.62 -8.55 41.40
C ILE A 342 -21.28 -9.03 42.82
N LEU A 343 -20.13 -9.69 42.98
CA LEU A 343 -19.74 -10.27 44.25
C LEU A 343 -19.55 -9.19 45.32
N LEU A 344 -18.74 -8.17 45.01
CA LEU A 344 -18.41 -7.10 45.93
C LEU A 344 -19.62 -6.20 46.21
N GLY A 345 -20.40 -5.85 45.20
CA GLY A 345 -21.62 -5.04 45.35
C GLY A 345 -22.66 -5.72 46.25
N ALA A 346 -22.86 -7.03 46.10
CA ALA A 346 -23.75 -7.80 46.97
C ALA A 346 -23.26 -7.81 48.42
N ILE A 347 -21.96 -8.01 48.64
CA ILE A 347 -21.36 -8.02 49.99
C ILE A 347 -21.46 -6.63 50.64
N LEU A 348 -21.19 -5.57 49.90
CA LEU A 348 -21.24 -4.19 50.40
C LEU A 348 -22.67 -3.76 50.76
N ALA A 349 -23.66 -4.12 49.93
CA ALA A 349 -25.07 -3.88 50.24
C ALA A 349 -25.53 -4.64 51.49
N TRP A 350 -25.09 -5.88 51.67
CA TRP A 350 -25.42 -6.66 52.87
C TRP A 350 -24.81 -6.07 54.13
N ARG A 351 -23.58 -5.53 54.02
CA ARG A 351 -22.85 -4.85 55.11
C ARG A 351 -23.09 -3.34 55.13
N ARG A 352 -24.28 -2.89 54.70
CA ARG A 352 -24.61 -1.47 54.65
C ARG A 352 -24.45 -0.78 56.01
N GLY A 353 -24.01 0.47 56.01
CA GLY A 353 -23.77 1.29 57.20
C GLY A 353 -22.42 1.03 57.89
N THR A 354 -21.57 0.15 57.34
CA THR A 354 -20.26 -0.15 57.93
C THR A 354 -19.16 0.76 57.38
N LYS A 355 -18.09 0.97 58.15
CA LYS A 355 -16.89 1.68 57.67
C LYS A 355 -16.25 1.01 56.44
N MET A 356 -16.37 -0.32 56.35
CA MET A 356 -15.91 -1.09 55.19
C MET A 356 -16.70 -0.75 53.92
N GLU A 357 -18.01 -0.52 54.05
CA GLU A 357 -18.82 -0.07 52.93
C GLU A 357 -18.38 1.33 52.47
N LEU A 358 -18.29 2.27 53.42
CA LEU A 358 -17.89 3.64 53.12
C LEU A 358 -16.51 3.68 52.44
N SER A 359 -15.51 2.96 52.97
CA SER A 359 -14.17 2.95 52.39
C SER A 359 -14.16 2.33 50.99
N ALA A 360 -14.85 1.22 50.78
CA ALA A 360 -14.90 0.57 49.47
C ALA A 360 -15.57 1.47 48.41
N ILE A 361 -16.65 2.19 48.77
CA ILE A 361 -17.31 3.13 47.85
C ILE A 361 -16.39 4.30 47.52
N VAL A 362 -15.74 4.91 48.52
CA VAL A 362 -14.82 6.04 48.31
C VAL A 362 -13.64 5.63 47.42
N VAL A 363 -13.01 4.49 47.69
CA VAL A 363 -11.92 3.96 46.87
C VAL A 363 -12.38 3.66 45.44
N SER A 364 -13.58 3.07 45.29
CA SER A 364 -14.14 2.78 43.96
C SER A 364 -14.39 4.07 43.16
N LEU A 365 -14.99 5.09 43.78
CA LEU A 365 -15.25 6.39 43.15
C LEU A 365 -13.97 7.14 42.77
N PHE A 366 -12.92 7.02 43.60
CA PHE A 366 -11.60 7.57 43.29
C PHE A 366 -11.05 6.98 41.99
N PHE A 367 -11.02 5.66 41.85
CA PHE A 367 -10.57 5.01 40.60
C PHE A 367 -11.50 5.30 39.43
N TYR A 368 -12.82 5.31 39.63
CA TYR A 368 -13.78 5.65 38.58
C TYR A 368 -13.54 7.03 37.96
N SER A 369 -13.03 7.97 38.76
CA SER A 369 -12.75 9.34 38.34
C SER A 369 -11.39 9.49 37.63
N MET A 370 -10.56 8.45 37.60
CA MET A 370 -9.25 8.51 36.95
C MET A 370 -9.36 8.39 35.44
N PRO A 371 -8.63 9.20 34.67
CA PRO A 371 -8.49 8.98 33.23
C PRO A 371 -7.84 7.62 32.94
N VAL A 372 -8.48 6.81 32.09
CA VAL A 372 -8.00 5.47 31.68
C VAL A 372 -6.54 5.47 31.23
N PHE A 373 -6.15 6.51 30.49
CA PHE A 373 -4.79 6.58 29.97
C PHE A 373 -3.77 6.85 31.07
N TRP A 374 -4.10 7.76 31.99
CA TRP A 374 -3.21 8.17 33.07
C TRP A 374 -3.00 7.03 34.05
N PHE A 375 -4.07 6.33 34.45
CA PHE A 375 -3.94 5.19 35.35
C PHE A 375 -3.14 4.06 34.69
N GLY A 376 -3.33 3.82 33.39
CA GLY A 376 -2.50 2.88 32.63
C GLY A 376 -1.01 3.23 32.64
N LEU A 377 -0.67 4.51 32.46
CA LEU A 377 0.72 4.99 32.55
C LEU A 377 1.30 4.83 33.97
N VAL A 378 0.50 5.06 35.02
CA VAL A 378 0.91 4.83 36.41
C VAL A 378 1.17 3.34 36.67
N LEU A 379 0.33 2.45 36.15
CA LEU A 379 0.54 1.01 36.23
C LEU A 379 1.85 0.60 35.54
N LEU A 380 2.11 1.10 34.34
CA LEU A 380 3.38 0.84 33.64
C LEU A 380 4.58 1.38 34.43
N TRP A 381 4.51 2.64 34.87
CA TRP A 381 5.60 3.24 35.64
C TRP A 381 5.89 2.45 36.91
N PHE A 382 4.87 2.09 37.70
CA PHE A 382 5.08 1.43 38.97
C PHE A 382 5.43 -0.06 38.81
N PHE A 383 4.67 -0.82 38.02
CA PHE A 383 4.79 -2.27 37.96
C PHE A 383 5.72 -2.79 36.88
N ALA A 384 5.93 -2.06 35.78
CA ALA A 384 6.84 -2.49 34.72
C ALA A 384 8.21 -1.79 34.85
N PHE A 385 8.24 -0.53 35.31
CA PHE A 385 9.48 0.23 35.39
C PHE A 385 10.12 0.25 36.80
N THR A 386 9.38 0.66 37.83
CA THR A 386 9.90 0.85 39.20
C THR A 386 10.10 -0.46 39.96
N LEU A 387 9.09 -1.33 39.98
CA LEU A 387 9.17 -2.66 40.59
C LEU A 387 10.03 -3.58 39.71
N LYS A 388 11.17 -3.99 40.25
CA LYS A 388 12.04 -4.99 39.64
C LYS A 388 11.82 -6.36 40.27
N ASN A 389 11.86 -7.39 39.43
CA ASN A 389 11.93 -8.77 39.88
C ASN A 389 13.26 -9.04 40.61
N PRO A 390 13.36 -10.13 41.38
CA PRO A 390 14.62 -10.55 42.02
C PRO A 390 15.79 -10.64 41.03
N ASP A 391 15.49 -10.95 39.78
CA ASP A 391 16.47 -11.06 38.68
C ASP A 391 16.82 -9.71 38.03
N GLY A 392 16.32 -8.58 38.56
CA GLY A 392 16.55 -7.22 38.05
C GLY A 392 15.69 -6.80 36.84
N GLY A 393 14.92 -7.72 36.27
CA GLY A 393 13.97 -7.46 35.16
C GLY A 393 12.68 -6.76 35.60
N ALA A 394 11.84 -6.36 34.65
CA ALA A 394 10.51 -5.82 34.92
C ALA A 394 9.56 -6.90 35.48
N LEU A 395 8.71 -6.56 36.46
CA LEU A 395 7.72 -7.51 37.01
C LEU A 395 6.63 -7.87 36.01
N PHE A 396 6.18 -6.89 35.24
CA PHE A 396 5.24 -7.09 34.14
C PHE A 396 5.72 -6.41 32.85
N PRO A 397 5.20 -6.84 31.68
CA PRO A 397 5.62 -6.29 30.40
C PRO A 397 5.25 -4.82 30.24
N LEU A 398 6.12 -4.09 29.53
CA LEU A 398 5.87 -2.70 29.15
C LEU A 398 4.91 -2.58 27.97
N GLN A 399 4.88 -3.57 27.08
CA GLN A 399 4.20 -3.49 25.80
C GLN A 399 3.90 -4.85 25.16
N GLY A 400 2.92 -4.88 24.25
CA GLY A 400 2.67 -6.01 23.35
C GLY A 400 1.83 -7.14 23.95
N ILE A 401 1.67 -8.21 23.18
CA ILE A 401 0.93 -9.44 23.56
C ILE A 401 1.84 -10.64 23.83
N GLY A 402 3.14 -10.51 23.58
CA GLY A 402 4.09 -11.61 23.62
C GLY A 402 3.95 -12.56 22.44
N GLY A 403 4.26 -13.84 22.67
CA GLY A 403 4.12 -14.94 21.73
C GLY A 403 5.43 -15.57 21.25
N PHE A 404 6.57 -15.01 21.62
CA PHE A 404 7.90 -15.49 21.25
C PHE A 404 8.81 -15.55 22.47
N ASP A 405 9.63 -16.59 22.55
CA ASP A 405 10.66 -16.73 23.57
C ASP A 405 11.79 -15.72 23.30
N PRO A 406 12.07 -14.77 24.23
CA PRO A 406 13.15 -13.80 24.05
C PRO A 406 14.55 -14.43 23.94
N GLY A 407 14.77 -15.61 24.52
CA GLY A 407 16.07 -16.28 24.53
C GLY A 407 16.35 -17.09 23.26
N SER A 408 15.31 -17.68 22.66
CA SER A 408 15.44 -18.56 21.48
C SER A 408 14.87 -17.97 20.19
N GLY A 409 14.03 -16.94 20.27
CA GLY A 409 13.33 -16.32 19.13
C GLY A 409 12.21 -17.17 18.54
N VAL A 410 11.92 -18.33 19.13
CA VAL A 410 10.90 -19.27 18.63
C VAL A 410 9.53 -18.90 19.21
N ALA A 411 8.48 -19.06 18.42
CA ALA A 411 7.11 -18.83 18.89
C ALA A 411 6.74 -19.81 20.00
N PHE A 412 6.18 -19.31 21.10
CA PHE A 412 5.62 -20.16 22.14
C PHE A 412 4.43 -20.97 21.59
N SER A 413 4.25 -22.20 22.07
CA SER A 413 3.13 -23.06 21.70
C SER A 413 2.44 -23.66 22.92
N GLY A 414 1.20 -24.10 22.75
CA GLY A 414 0.40 -24.74 23.80
C GLY A 414 0.22 -23.86 25.05
N PHE A 415 0.48 -24.44 26.23
CA PHE A 415 0.31 -23.75 27.51
C PHE A 415 1.31 -22.61 27.72
N GLY A 416 2.51 -22.68 27.13
CA GLY A 416 3.51 -21.61 27.22
C GLY A 416 3.00 -20.30 26.62
N LEU A 417 2.34 -20.39 25.46
CA LEU A 417 1.71 -19.23 24.80
C LEU A 417 0.62 -18.61 25.68
N VAL A 418 -0.25 -19.44 26.29
CA VAL A 418 -1.33 -18.94 27.17
C VAL A 418 -0.76 -18.20 28.37
N LYS A 419 0.26 -18.75 29.03
CA LYS A 419 0.92 -18.12 30.18
C LYS A 419 1.54 -16.77 29.78
N ASP A 420 2.22 -16.72 28.64
CA ASP A 420 2.87 -15.52 28.15
C ASP A 420 1.86 -14.42 27.80
N ILE A 421 0.77 -14.77 27.10
CA ILE A 421 -0.32 -13.84 26.79
C ILE A 421 -0.95 -13.31 28.08
N LEU A 422 -1.24 -14.15 29.08
CA LEU A 422 -1.83 -13.72 30.35
C LEU A 422 -0.89 -12.77 31.12
N TRP A 423 0.41 -13.01 31.08
CA TRP A 423 1.41 -12.13 31.69
C TRP A 423 1.44 -10.75 31.01
N HIS A 424 1.43 -10.69 29.68
CA HIS A 424 1.33 -9.44 28.91
C HIS A 424 -0.02 -8.73 29.09
N MET A 425 -1.09 -9.49 29.27
CA MET A 425 -2.43 -8.96 29.46
C MET A 425 -2.65 -8.40 30.88
N THR A 426 -1.79 -8.69 31.85
CA THR A 426 -2.07 -8.41 33.27
C THR A 426 -2.28 -6.92 33.54
N LEU A 427 -1.40 -6.04 33.07
CA LEU A 427 -1.53 -4.59 33.28
C LEU A 427 -2.70 -3.96 32.50
N PRO A 428 -2.87 -4.19 31.17
CA PRO A 428 -4.01 -3.63 30.45
C PRO A 428 -5.34 -4.16 30.98
N LEU A 429 -5.42 -5.44 31.36
CA LEU A 429 -6.62 -6.02 31.98
C LEU A 429 -6.90 -5.39 33.34
N SER A 430 -5.90 -5.26 34.20
CA SER A 430 -6.06 -4.65 35.52
C SER A 430 -6.50 -3.20 35.41
N ASN A 431 -5.97 -2.44 34.44
CA ASN A 431 -6.39 -1.08 34.15
C ASN A 431 -7.90 -1.00 33.88
N LEU A 432 -8.39 -1.84 32.97
CA LEU A 432 -9.81 -1.87 32.59
C LEU A 432 -10.70 -2.38 33.74
N VAL A 433 -10.27 -3.43 34.44
CA VAL A 433 -11.03 -4.04 35.53
C VAL A 433 -11.15 -3.07 36.70
N ILE A 434 -10.06 -2.46 37.18
CA ILE A 434 -10.06 -1.57 38.35
C ILE A 434 -10.95 -0.34 38.11
N LEU A 435 -10.80 0.31 36.95
CA LEU A 435 -11.56 1.52 36.62
C LEU A 435 -13.03 1.20 36.37
N GLY A 436 -13.33 0.08 35.69
CA GLY A 436 -14.70 -0.35 35.43
C GLY A 436 -15.42 -0.89 36.66
N LEU A 437 -14.72 -1.50 37.61
CA LEU A 437 -15.30 -2.21 38.75
C LEU A 437 -16.26 -1.33 39.57
N ALA A 438 -15.94 -0.06 39.76
CA ALA A 438 -16.72 0.86 40.57
C ALA A 438 -18.18 0.99 40.10
N GLY A 439 -18.39 1.15 38.78
CA GLY A 439 -19.73 1.24 38.21
C GLY A 439 -20.55 -0.03 38.45
N HIS A 440 -19.94 -1.19 38.21
CA HIS A 440 -20.59 -2.49 38.38
C HIS A 440 -20.91 -2.80 39.85
N VAL A 441 -20.01 -2.46 40.77
CA VAL A 441 -20.22 -2.59 42.23
C VAL A 441 -21.42 -1.75 42.66
N LEU A 442 -21.49 -0.49 42.25
CA LEU A 442 -22.58 0.42 42.63
C LEU A 442 -23.92 -0.05 42.07
N LEU A 443 -23.95 -0.52 40.82
CA LEU A 443 -25.16 -1.05 40.19
C LEU A 443 -25.72 -2.26 40.96
N MET A 444 -24.87 -3.25 41.25
CA MET A 444 -25.29 -4.42 42.04
C MET A 444 -25.69 -4.02 43.46
N ARG A 445 -24.93 -3.12 44.10
CA ARG A 445 -25.23 -2.65 45.46
C ARG A 445 -26.62 -2.03 45.53
N ASN A 446 -26.94 -1.12 44.61
CA ASN A 446 -28.24 -0.43 44.61
C ASN A 446 -29.39 -1.41 44.35
N SER A 447 -29.24 -2.29 43.36
CA SER A 447 -30.22 -3.35 43.06
C SER A 447 -30.44 -4.28 44.26
N MET A 448 -29.36 -4.59 45.00
CA MET A 448 -29.42 -5.42 46.19
C MET A 448 -30.12 -4.73 47.36
N LEU A 449 -29.91 -3.42 47.55
CA LEU A 449 -30.57 -2.64 48.60
C LEU A 449 -32.08 -2.53 48.38
N GLU A 450 -32.51 -2.38 47.11
CA GLU A 450 -33.93 -2.41 46.74
C GLU A 450 -34.54 -3.77 47.07
N VAL A 451 -33.92 -4.86 46.61
CA VAL A 451 -34.39 -6.23 46.86
C VAL A 451 -34.41 -6.59 48.34
N MET A 452 -33.44 -6.11 49.13
CA MET A 452 -33.42 -6.35 50.58
C MET A 452 -34.60 -5.73 51.34
N GLY A 453 -35.29 -4.75 50.74
CA GLY A 453 -36.50 -4.13 51.28
C GLY A 453 -37.79 -4.92 51.03
N GLU A 454 -37.74 -6.00 50.25
CA GLU A 454 -38.93 -6.75 49.82
C GLU A 454 -39.44 -7.75 50.88
N ASP A 455 -40.77 -7.94 50.94
CA ASP A 455 -41.45 -8.79 51.93
C ASP A 455 -41.03 -10.27 51.88
N TYR A 456 -40.66 -10.77 50.70
CA TYR A 456 -40.22 -12.16 50.56
C TYR A 456 -38.86 -12.40 51.23
N ILE A 457 -38.03 -11.36 51.40
CA ILE A 457 -36.77 -11.45 52.16
C ILE A 457 -37.04 -11.54 53.65
N LEU A 458 -38.00 -10.76 54.17
CA LEU A 458 -38.46 -10.88 55.56
C LEU A 458 -39.01 -12.28 55.83
N THR A 459 -39.82 -12.80 54.91
CA THR A 459 -40.36 -14.17 54.98
C THR A 459 -39.26 -15.22 54.98
N ALA A 460 -38.23 -15.06 54.15
CA ALA A 460 -37.08 -15.96 54.10
C ALA A 460 -36.31 -15.98 55.44
N LYS A 461 -36.16 -14.82 56.10
CA LYS A 461 -35.55 -14.72 57.43
C LYS A 461 -36.43 -15.35 58.52
N ALA A 462 -37.75 -15.13 58.47
CA ALA A 462 -38.71 -15.71 59.41
C ALA A 462 -38.75 -17.25 59.34
N LYS A 463 -38.47 -17.84 58.17
CA LYS A 463 -38.31 -19.29 57.99
C LYS A 463 -37.00 -19.86 58.56
N GLY A 464 -36.15 -19.05 59.20
CA GLY A 464 -34.90 -19.49 59.82
C GLY A 464 -33.78 -19.81 58.83
N LEU A 465 -33.84 -19.30 57.59
CA LEU A 465 -32.75 -19.48 56.62
C LEU A 465 -31.51 -18.69 57.07
N SER A 466 -30.32 -19.28 56.90
CA SER A 466 -29.07 -18.63 57.23
C SER A 466 -28.86 -17.35 56.41
N GLU A 467 -28.24 -16.32 57.00
CA GLU A 467 -28.02 -15.03 56.32
C GLU A 467 -27.34 -15.18 54.97
N ARG A 468 -26.32 -16.05 54.88
CA ARG A 468 -25.61 -16.33 53.62
C ARG A 468 -26.53 -16.91 52.55
N ARG A 469 -27.48 -17.77 52.93
CA ARG A 469 -28.47 -18.34 52.01
C ARG A 469 -29.49 -17.29 51.58
N VAL A 470 -29.95 -16.44 52.50
CA VAL A 470 -30.83 -15.30 52.17
C VAL A 470 -30.14 -14.34 51.21
N MET A 471 -28.89 -13.97 51.49
CA MET A 471 -28.11 -13.05 50.67
C MET A 471 -27.88 -13.59 49.25
N TYR A 472 -27.27 -14.77 49.08
CA TYR A 472 -26.91 -15.24 47.73
C TYR A 472 -28.08 -15.86 46.95
N ARG A 473 -28.96 -16.62 47.62
CA ARG A 473 -29.98 -17.43 46.91
C ARG A 473 -31.29 -16.70 46.69
N HIS A 474 -31.65 -15.78 47.58
CA HIS A 474 -32.92 -15.04 47.52
C HIS A 474 -32.70 -13.60 47.05
N ALA A 475 -31.83 -12.84 47.70
CA ALA A 475 -31.68 -11.43 47.39
C ALA A 475 -30.79 -11.19 46.14
N ALA A 476 -29.55 -11.66 46.14
CA ALA A 476 -28.62 -11.42 45.03
C ALA A 476 -29.15 -11.97 43.69
N ARG A 477 -29.80 -13.14 43.70
CA ARG A 477 -30.39 -13.74 42.49
C ARG A 477 -31.42 -12.83 41.81
N ASN A 478 -32.23 -12.12 42.59
CA ASN A 478 -33.23 -11.20 42.04
C ASN A 478 -32.63 -9.82 41.74
N ALA A 479 -31.63 -9.38 42.52
CA ALA A 479 -30.89 -8.15 42.27
C ALA A 479 -29.98 -8.21 41.03
N LEU A 480 -29.72 -9.41 40.49
CA LEU A 480 -28.90 -9.60 39.29
C LEU A 480 -29.58 -9.15 38.00
N LEU A 481 -30.92 -9.01 37.96
CA LEU A 481 -31.64 -8.74 36.71
C LEU A 481 -31.16 -7.45 36.00
N PRO A 482 -31.02 -6.29 36.68
CA PRO A 482 -30.47 -5.08 36.06
C PRO A 482 -28.99 -5.22 35.70
N VAL A 483 -28.23 -5.99 36.49
CA VAL A 483 -26.79 -6.18 36.27
C VAL A 483 -26.51 -7.03 35.04
N VAL A 484 -27.29 -8.10 34.84
CA VAL A 484 -27.20 -8.97 33.65
C VAL A 484 -27.60 -8.20 32.38
N THR A 485 -28.59 -7.30 32.50
CA THR A 485 -28.96 -6.38 31.43
C THR A 485 -27.80 -5.47 31.05
N ALA A 486 -27.16 -4.83 32.04
CA ALA A 486 -26.01 -3.98 31.79
C ALA A 486 -24.84 -4.77 31.16
N LEU A 487 -24.59 -6.00 31.62
CA LEU A 487 -23.58 -6.88 31.04
C LEU A 487 -23.84 -7.16 29.56
N ALA A 488 -25.09 -7.48 29.19
CA ALA A 488 -25.47 -7.72 27.80
C ALA A 488 -25.17 -6.50 26.91
N ILE A 489 -25.44 -5.29 27.42
CA ILE A 489 -25.12 -4.02 26.73
C ILE A 489 -23.59 -3.83 26.62
N SER A 490 -22.84 -4.09 27.70
CA SER A 490 -21.38 -3.96 27.72
C SER A 490 -20.68 -4.88 26.73
N ILE A 491 -21.20 -6.10 26.48
CA ILE A 491 -20.68 -7.01 25.46
C ILE A 491 -20.73 -6.36 24.06
N GLY A 492 -21.75 -5.55 23.77
CA GLY A 492 -21.83 -4.76 22.54
C GLY A 492 -20.67 -3.77 22.39
N GLY A 493 -20.21 -3.20 23.51
CA GLY A 493 -19.12 -2.23 23.57
C GLY A 493 -17.71 -2.84 23.53
N VAL A 494 -17.55 -4.13 23.85
CA VAL A 494 -16.25 -4.84 23.85
C VAL A 494 -15.54 -4.68 22.51
N ILE A 495 -16.29 -4.73 21.41
CA ILE A 495 -15.71 -4.78 20.08
C ILE A 495 -15.35 -3.40 19.52
N SER A 496 -15.90 -2.33 20.11
CA SER A 496 -15.44 -0.97 19.82
C SER A 496 -13.98 -0.78 20.24
N GLY A 497 -13.47 -1.62 21.16
CA GLY A 497 -12.14 -1.53 21.71
C GLY A 497 -11.90 -0.22 22.48
N GLY A 498 -10.74 -0.15 23.10
CA GLY A 498 -10.25 1.04 23.79
C GLY A 498 -9.00 1.51 23.11
N VAL A 499 -9.16 2.38 22.10
CA VAL A 499 -8.05 2.94 21.31
C VAL A 499 -6.91 3.43 22.22
N LEU A 500 -7.24 4.12 23.29
CA LEU A 500 -6.27 4.62 24.27
C LEU A 500 -5.56 3.49 25.02
N THR A 501 -6.31 2.52 25.57
CA THR A 501 -5.72 1.39 26.30
C THR A 501 -4.80 0.58 25.41
N GLU A 502 -5.24 0.24 24.19
CA GLU A 502 -4.40 -0.51 23.27
C GLU A 502 -3.16 0.27 22.83
N THR A 503 -3.27 1.60 22.67
CA THR A 503 -2.12 2.44 22.33
C THR A 503 -1.10 2.52 23.46
N ILE A 504 -1.53 2.63 24.71
CA ILE A 504 -0.64 2.81 25.87
C ILE A 504 0.14 1.54 26.17
N PHE A 505 -0.52 0.39 26.08
CA PHE A 505 0.08 -0.91 26.33
C PHE A 505 0.64 -1.54 25.05
N SER A 506 0.61 -0.83 23.91
CA SER A 506 0.91 -1.34 22.57
C SER A 506 0.27 -2.73 22.31
N TRP A 507 -0.96 -2.91 22.80
CA TRP A 507 -1.70 -4.14 22.61
C TRP A 507 -2.12 -4.22 21.13
N PRO A 508 -1.82 -5.30 20.40
CA PRO A 508 -1.98 -5.37 18.95
C PRO A 508 -3.45 -5.60 18.53
N GLY A 509 -4.33 -4.70 18.97
CA GLY A 509 -5.75 -4.69 18.64
C GLY A 509 -6.13 -3.70 17.55
N MET A 510 -7.43 -3.62 17.29
CA MET A 510 -8.02 -2.78 16.24
C MET A 510 -7.82 -1.28 16.48
N GLY A 511 -7.88 -0.83 17.72
CA GLY A 511 -7.70 0.57 18.09
C GLY A 511 -6.26 1.03 17.91
N TYR A 512 -5.29 0.21 18.34
CA TYR A 512 -3.87 0.49 18.06
C TYR A 512 -3.56 0.51 16.55
N PHE A 513 -4.14 -0.42 15.79
CA PHE A 513 -4.02 -0.44 14.34
C PHE A 513 -4.58 0.82 13.67
N LEU A 514 -5.75 1.27 14.10
CA LEU A 514 -6.36 2.49 13.58
C LEU A 514 -5.45 3.71 13.78
N VAL A 515 -4.89 3.88 14.99
CA VAL A 515 -3.99 5.00 15.31
C VAL A 515 -2.70 4.90 14.51
N SER A 516 -2.07 3.73 14.51
CA SER A 516 -0.80 3.53 13.78
C SER A 516 -0.97 3.73 12.26
N ALA A 517 -2.03 3.19 11.65
CA ALA A 517 -2.34 3.40 10.25
C ALA A 517 -2.63 4.88 9.94
N THR A 518 -3.30 5.59 10.85
CA THR A 518 -3.58 7.03 10.69
C THR A 518 -2.30 7.85 10.72
N LEU A 519 -1.41 7.58 11.69
CA LEU A 519 -0.13 8.27 11.81
C LEU A 519 0.80 7.97 10.63
N GLN A 520 0.73 6.76 10.07
CA GLN A 520 1.48 6.35 8.89
C GLN A 520 0.83 6.78 7.57
N GLN A 521 -0.32 7.45 7.61
CA GLN A 521 -1.09 7.85 6.43
C GLN A 521 -1.44 6.66 5.52
N ASP A 522 -1.70 5.49 6.11
CA ASP A 522 -2.08 4.27 5.40
C ASP A 522 -3.59 4.25 5.12
N TYR A 523 -4.00 5.00 4.10
CA TYR A 523 -5.41 5.25 3.79
C TYR A 523 -6.29 3.99 3.64
N PRO A 524 -5.90 2.92 2.92
CA PRO A 524 -6.71 1.71 2.79
C PRO A 524 -6.91 1.03 4.14
N SER A 525 -5.86 0.97 4.96
CA SER A 525 -5.92 0.41 6.32
C SER A 525 -6.86 1.22 7.21
N VAL A 526 -6.76 2.55 7.20
CA VAL A 526 -7.62 3.42 8.01
C VAL A 526 -9.08 3.32 7.55
N GLN A 527 -9.34 3.38 6.25
CA GLN A 527 -10.70 3.25 5.68
C GLN A 527 -11.33 1.91 6.07
N ALA A 528 -10.60 0.82 5.89
CA ALA A 528 -11.07 -0.51 6.22
C ALA A 528 -11.27 -0.68 7.73
N ALA A 529 -10.35 -0.19 8.56
CA ALA A 529 -10.47 -0.27 10.00
C ALA A 529 -11.73 0.47 10.51
N PHE A 530 -12.00 1.68 10.04
CA PHE A 530 -13.23 2.40 10.38
C PHE A 530 -14.48 1.67 9.91
N PHE A 531 -14.50 1.18 8.68
CA PHE A 531 -15.64 0.46 8.14
C PHE A 531 -15.91 -0.83 8.93
N ILE A 532 -14.88 -1.63 9.20
CA ILE A 532 -14.98 -2.86 9.97
C ILE A 532 -15.40 -2.58 11.42
N LEU A 533 -14.84 -1.56 12.08
CA LEU A 533 -15.27 -1.16 13.41
C LEU A 533 -16.76 -0.77 13.42
N ALA A 534 -17.24 -0.03 12.42
CA ALA A 534 -18.65 0.31 12.30
C ALA A 534 -19.53 -0.92 12.09
N VAL A 535 -19.15 -1.82 11.17
CA VAL A 535 -19.87 -3.08 10.92
C VAL A 535 -19.94 -3.91 12.20
N ILE A 536 -18.81 -4.15 12.85
CA ILE A 536 -18.78 -5.00 14.03
C ILE A 536 -19.53 -4.33 15.19
N THR A 537 -19.43 -3.02 15.37
CA THR A 537 -20.21 -2.31 16.41
C THR A 537 -21.71 -2.45 16.17
N ILE A 538 -22.19 -2.31 14.93
CA ILE A 538 -23.60 -2.49 14.60
C ILE A 538 -24.05 -3.93 14.85
N LEU A 539 -23.23 -4.92 14.49
CA LEU A 539 -23.51 -6.33 14.77
C LEU A 539 -23.55 -6.61 16.27
N ALA A 540 -22.55 -6.12 17.02
CA ALA A 540 -22.44 -6.30 18.47
C ALA A 540 -23.64 -5.69 19.21
N ASN A 541 -24.05 -4.47 18.83
CA ASN A 541 -25.24 -3.83 19.38
C ASN A 541 -26.52 -4.61 19.04
N THR A 542 -26.59 -5.19 17.84
CA THR A 542 -27.74 -6.02 17.44
C THR A 542 -27.79 -7.31 18.26
N VAL A 543 -26.64 -7.93 18.53
CA VAL A 543 -26.54 -9.09 19.44
C VAL A 543 -26.94 -8.70 20.86
N ALA A 544 -26.46 -7.57 21.36
CA ALA A 544 -26.81 -7.05 22.69
C ALA A 544 -28.31 -6.81 22.84
N ASP A 545 -28.96 -6.19 21.83
CA ASP A 545 -30.40 -5.94 21.85
C ASP A 545 -31.22 -7.24 21.85
N VAL A 546 -30.79 -8.26 21.10
CA VAL A 546 -31.42 -9.58 21.09
C VAL A 546 -31.24 -10.30 22.42
N LEU A 547 -30.03 -10.27 22.99
CA LEU A 547 -29.75 -10.85 24.31
C LEU A 547 -30.58 -10.17 25.39
N TYR A 548 -30.68 -8.85 25.36
CA TYR A 548 -31.47 -8.08 26.31
C TYR A 548 -32.96 -8.45 26.26
N ALA A 549 -33.54 -8.51 25.06
CA ALA A 549 -34.94 -8.90 24.89
C ALA A 549 -35.25 -10.34 25.27
N TRP A 550 -34.26 -11.23 25.13
CA TRP A 550 -34.39 -12.62 25.56
C TRP A 550 -34.30 -12.75 27.09
N LEU A 551 -33.44 -11.97 27.73
CA LEU A 551 -33.21 -12.00 29.18
C LEU A 551 -34.31 -11.31 29.99
N ASP A 552 -34.85 -10.18 29.51
CA ASP A 552 -35.96 -9.48 30.17
C ASP A 552 -37.24 -9.49 29.30
N PRO A 553 -38.16 -10.45 29.52
CA PRO A 553 -39.41 -10.53 28.75
C PRO A 553 -40.40 -9.39 29.05
N ARG A 554 -40.12 -8.52 30.03
CA ARG A 554 -40.92 -7.32 30.30
C ARG A 554 -40.61 -6.20 29.29
N VAL A 555 -39.45 -6.27 28.67
CA VAL A 555 -39.01 -5.34 27.63
C VAL A 555 -39.67 -5.76 26.33
N ARG A 556 -40.67 -4.98 25.91
CA ARG A 556 -41.29 -5.16 24.60
C ARG A 556 -40.43 -4.47 23.54
N LEU A 557 -39.59 -5.24 22.83
CA LEU A 557 -39.02 -4.84 21.53
C LEU A 557 -40.10 -4.47 20.53
#